data_AF-A0A2N5ISB6-F1
#
_entry.id   AF-A0A2N5ISB6-F1
#
_cell.length_a   1.000
_cell.length_b   1.000
_cell.length_c   1.000
_cell.angle_alpha   90.00
_cell.angle_beta   90.00
_cell.angle_gamma   90.00
#
_symmetry.space_group_name_H-M   'P 1'
#
loop_
_entity.id
_entity.type
_entity.pdbx_description
1 polymer ?
#
loop_
_entity_poly.entity_id
_entity_poly.type
_entity_poly.pdbx_seq_one_letter_code
_entity_poly.pdbx_strand_id
1 'polypeptide(L)'
;MPHTYIRSSANISEDKKYRYELSRTWDDALPSIAFILLNPSTADADIDDRTVEHCVEYARRWGYGTVSMYNLYAYRTTYPEELEAQGFPVGPQNDEILKSVAATGVRIIVAWGNNARAERIDEVMAIIGRPVECLGINKNGSPKHPARLPYNLQPQAWPYQARIIQQ
;
A
#
# COMPACT_ATOMS: atom_id res chain seq x y z
N MET A 1 21.74 -6.98 3.16
CA MET A 1 21.62 -7.59 4.50
C MET A 1 20.14 -7.88 4.69
N PRO A 2 19.72 -9.10 5.05
CA PRO A 2 18.32 -9.33 5.38
C PRO A 2 17.93 -8.39 6.53
N HIS A 3 16.79 -7.73 6.40
CA HIS A 3 16.25 -6.91 7.45
C HIS A 3 15.84 -7.83 8.62
N THR A 4 16.40 -7.62 9.80
CA THR A 4 15.92 -8.34 11.00
C THR A 4 14.66 -7.65 11.50
N TYR A 5 13.56 -8.40 11.53
CA TYR A 5 12.29 -7.96 12.10
C TYR A 5 12.10 -8.61 13.46
N ILE A 6 11.64 -7.82 14.44
CA ILE A 6 11.23 -8.34 15.75
C ILE A 6 9.81 -8.92 15.69
N ARG A 7 9.02 -8.48 14.70
CA ARG A 7 7.67 -8.98 14.41
C ARG A 7 7.33 -8.79 12.94
N SER A 8 6.81 -9.84 12.34
CA SER A 8 6.23 -9.86 10.99
C SER A 8 4.83 -10.47 11.06
N SER A 9 3.87 -9.89 10.35
CA SER A 9 2.51 -10.44 10.25
C SER A 9 1.95 -10.28 8.83
N ALA A 10 1.04 -11.17 8.46
CA ALA A 10 0.25 -11.07 7.25
C ALA A 10 -1.20 -11.44 7.57
N ASN A 11 -2.13 -10.55 7.27
CA ASN A 11 -3.57 -10.84 7.35
C ASN A 11 -4.03 -11.39 5.99
N ILE A 12 -4.26 -12.70 5.94
CA ILE A 12 -4.59 -13.45 4.71
C ILE A 12 -5.92 -14.16 4.93
N SER A 13 -6.78 -14.18 3.91
CA SER A 13 -8.05 -14.92 3.95
C SER A 13 -7.83 -16.43 4.12
N GLU A 14 -8.83 -17.14 4.64
CA GLU A 14 -8.75 -18.60 4.84
C GLU A 14 -8.44 -19.36 3.54
N ASP A 15 -9.04 -18.93 2.42
CA ASP A 15 -8.81 -19.47 1.09
C ASP A 15 -7.50 -19.01 0.44
N LYS A 16 -6.73 -18.17 1.14
CA LYS A 16 -5.46 -17.59 0.72
C LYS A 16 -5.50 -16.76 -0.55
N LYS A 17 -6.69 -16.42 -1.08
CA LYS A 17 -6.83 -15.59 -2.29
C LYS A 17 -6.60 -14.12 -2.01
N TYR A 18 -6.81 -13.68 -0.78
CA TYR A 18 -6.73 -12.27 -0.41
C TYR A 18 -5.69 -12.04 0.68
N ARG A 19 -4.90 -10.96 0.57
CA ARG A 19 -4.06 -10.43 1.65
C ARG A 19 -4.46 -8.99 1.91
N TYR A 20 -4.97 -8.74 3.10
CA TYR A 20 -5.48 -7.44 3.49
C TYR A 20 -4.40 -6.54 4.10
N GLU A 21 -3.42 -7.15 4.79
CA GLU A 21 -2.31 -6.43 5.40
C GLU A 21 -1.04 -7.28 5.37
N LEU A 22 0.10 -6.62 5.20
CA LEU A 22 1.43 -7.16 5.51
C LEU A 22 2.16 -6.15 6.41
N SER A 23 2.67 -6.57 7.55
CA SER A 23 3.41 -5.69 8.47
C SER A 23 4.81 -6.22 8.76
N ARG A 24 5.74 -5.27 8.92
CA ARG A 24 7.14 -5.48 9.33
C ARG A 24 7.50 -4.49 10.42
N THR A 25 7.92 -4.99 11.57
CA THR A 25 8.36 -4.17 12.72
C THR A 25 9.80 -4.53 13.08
N TRP A 26 10.66 -3.52 13.24
CA TRP A 26 12.04 -3.66 13.72
C TRP A 26 12.29 -2.90 15.02
N ASP A 27 11.44 -1.93 15.36
CA ASP A 27 11.51 -1.17 16.61
C ASP A 27 10.09 -0.76 16.99
N ASP A 28 9.54 -1.28 18.09
CA ASP A 28 8.19 -0.98 18.54
C ASP A 28 8.09 0.28 19.42
N ALA A 29 9.22 0.92 19.75
CA ALA A 29 9.25 2.21 20.42
C ALA A 29 9.11 3.39 19.44
N LEU A 30 9.25 3.14 18.13
CA LEU A 30 9.15 4.14 17.07
C LEU A 30 7.76 4.13 16.40
N PRO A 31 7.34 5.25 15.76
CA PRO A 31 6.04 5.34 15.11
C PRO A 31 5.91 4.38 13.91
N SER A 32 4.67 4.12 13.48
CA SER A 32 4.34 3.34 12.29
C SER A 32 4.00 4.19 11.07
N ILE A 33 4.19 3.62 9.88
CA ILE A 33 3.79 4.21 8.60
C ILE A 33 3.04 3.19 7.74
N ALA A 34 2.07 3.66 6.95
CA ALA A 34 1.30 2.81 6.05
C ALA A 34 1.63 3.09 4.58
N PHE A 35 1.68 2.04 3.77
CA PHE A 35 1.72 2.12 2.31
C PHE A 35 0.45 1.52 1.72
N ILE A 36 -0.14 2.17 0.70
CA ILE A 36 -1.26 1.63 -0.08
C ILE A 36 -0.78 1.39 -1.51
N LEU A 37 -0.70 0.11 -1.88
CA LEU A 37 -0.20 -0.40 -3.15
C LEU A 37 -1.36 -0.88 -4.05
N LEU A 38 -1.05 -1.42 -5.22
CA LEU A 38 -2.08 -1.89 -6.16
C LEU A 38 -2.78 -3.14 -5.63
N ASN A 39 -2.01 -4.21 -5.53
CA ASN A 39 -2.46 -5.53 -5.10
C ASN A 39 -1.28 -6.28 -4.46
N PRO A 40 -1.56 -7.20 -3.53
CA PRO A 40 -0.52 -7.99 -2.92
C PRO A 40 0.09 -8.97 -3.92
N SER A 41 1.42 -9.02 -3.96
CA SER A 41 2.16 -10.12 -4.56
C SER A 41 2.01 -11.40 -3.72
N THR A 42 2.63 -12.48 -4.16
CA THR A 42 2.70 -13.73 -3.37
C THR A 42 3.61 -13.65 -2.14
N ALA A 43 4.33 -12.53 -1.90
CA ALA A 43 5.15 -12.35 -0.71
C ALA A 43 4.36 -12.74 0.56
N ASP A 44 4.92 -13.64 1.34
CA ASP A 44 4.35 -14.14 2.58
C ASP A 44 5.05 -13.49 3.79
N ALA A 45 4.84 -14.03 4.98
CA ALA A 45 5.47 -13.50 6.19
C ALA A 45 6.99 -13.71 6.19
N ASP A 46 7.51 -14.63 5.37
CA ASP A 46 8.86 -15.16 5.49
C ASP A 46 9.84 -14.56 4.47
N ILE A 47 9.36 -14.15 3.29
CA ILE A 47 10.21 -13.56 2.24
C ILE A 47 9.66 -12.21 1.77
N ASP A 48 10.48 -11.19 1.94
CA ASP A 48 10.23 -9.86 1.39
C ASP A 48 10.54 -9.84 -0.10
N ASP A 49 9.62 -9.29 -0.89
CA ASP A 49 9.90 -8.92 -2.27
C ASP A 49 10.52 -7.51 -2.33
N ARG A 50 10.97 -7.13 -3.54
CA ARG A 50 11.57 -5.82 -3.80
C ARG A 50 10.66 -4.64 -3.41
N THR A 51 9.35 -4.80 -3.44
CA THR A 51 8.41 -3.75 -3.01
C THR A 51 8.49 -3.58 -1.49
N VAL A 52 8.44 -4.69 -0.75
CA VAL A 52 8.54 -4.70 0.71
C VAL A 52 9.88 -4.12 1.15
N GLU A 53 10.99 -4.55 0.55
CA GLU A 53 12.33 -4.02 0.84
C GLU A 53 12.40 -2.49 0.68
N HIS A 54 11.84 -1.95 -0.40
CA HIS A 54 11.81 -0.50 -0.61
C HIS A 54 10.96 0.21 0.43
N CYS A 55 9.74 -0.26 0.71
CA CYS A 55 8.86 0.33 1.72
C CYS A 55 9.51 0.35 3.11
N VAL A 56 10.18 -0.74 3.49
CA VAL A 56 10.92 -0.87 4.75
C VAL A 56 12.11 0.10 4.80
N GLU A 57 12.91 0.17 3.74
CA GLU A 57 14.07 1.06 3.69
C GLU A 57 13.66 2.55 3.73
N TYR A 58 12.58 2.92 3.04
CA TYR A 58 12.01 4.26 3.16
C TYR A 58 11.58 4.57 4.59
N ALA A 59 10.79 3.69 5.19
CA ALA A 59 10.29 3.86 6.55
C ALA A 59 11.44 4.02 7.56
N ARG A 60 12.50 3.21 7.47
CA ARG A 60 13.70 3.35 8.31
C ARG A 60 14.39 4.68 8.14
N ARG A 61 14.60 5.12 6.89
CA ARG A 61 15.23 6.42 6.59
C ARG A 61 14.43 7.60 7.11
N TRP A 62 13.11 7.46 7.23
CA TRP A 62 12.23 8.49 7.76
C TRP A 62 12.00 8.36 9.28
N GLY A 63 12.69 7.45 9.97
CA GLY A 63 12.65 7.32 11.43
C GLY A 63 11.47 6.53 11.98
N TYR A 64 10.86 5.65 11.19
CA TYR A 64 9.77 4.77 11.64
C TYR A 64 10.31 3.43 12.14
N GLY A 65 9.48 2.75 12.93
CA GLY A 65 9.75 1.43 13.52
C GLY A 65 8.97 0.27 12.91
N THR A 66 7.84 0.62 12.27
CA THR A 66 6.93 -0.32 11.64
C THR A 66 6.46 0.22 10.30
N VAL A 67 6.41 -0.65 9.30
CA VAL A 67 5.65 -0.41 8.07
C VAL A 67 4.53 -1.43 7.93
N SER A 68 3.33 -0.95 7.61
CA SER A 68 2.20 -1.79 7.19
C SER A 68 1.83 -1.48 5.75
N MET A 69 1.58 -2.52 4.97
CA MET A 69 1.23 -2.45 3.56
C MET A 69 -0.20 -2.95 3.36
N TYR A 70 -1.00 -2.10 2.74
CA TYR A 70 -2.37 -2.34 2.32
C TYR A 70 -2.45 -2.18 0.80
N ASN A 71 -3.61 -2.48 0.20
CA ASN A 71 -3.76 -2.48 -1.24
C ASN A 71 -5.11 -1.92 -1.66
N LEU A 72 -5.18 -1.35 -2.87
CA LEU A 72 -6.45 -1.01 -3.51
C LEU A 72 -7.30 -2.27 -3.70
N TYR A 73 -6.67 -3.39 -4.04
CA TYR A 73 -7.30 -4.68 -4.22
C TYR A 73 -6.58 -5.73 -3.39
N ALA A 74 -7.29 -6.55 -2.61
CA ALA A 74 -6.65 -7.55 -1.76
C ALA A 74 -6.27 -8.84 -2.51
N TYR A 75 -6.69 -9.01 -3.77
CA TYR A 75 -6.42 -10.23 -4.53
C TYR A 75 -4.91 -10.46 -4.76
N ARG A 76 -4.44 -11.64 -4.36
CA ARG A 76 -3.02 -12.00 -4.40
C ARG A 76 -2.61 -12.47 -5.78
N THR A 77 -1.79 -11.67 -6.45
CA THR A 77 -1.09 -12.05 -7.68
C THR A 77 0.15 -11.16 -7.85
N THR A 78 1.21 -11.72 -8.42
CA THR A 78 2.42 -10.94 -8.77
C THR A 78 2.21 -10.13 -10.06
N TYR A 79 1.17 -10.45 -10.83
CA TYR A 79 0.96 -9.97 -12.19
C TYR A 79 -0.30 -9.08 -12.27
N PRO A 80 -0.15 -7.75 -12.49
CA PRO A 80 -1.30 -6.85 -12.62
C PRO A 80 -2.29 -7.25 -13.72
N GLU A 81 -1.83 -7.90 -14.79
CA GLU A 81 -2.66 -8.44 -15.85
C GLU A 81 -3.60 -9.56 -15.35
N GLU A 82 -3.20 -10.34 -14.36
CA GLU A 82 -4.04 -11.36 -13.74
C GLU A 82 -5.09 -10.71 -12.83
N LEU A 83 -4.72 -9.66 -12.10
CA LEU A 83 -5.67 -8.87 -11.32
C LEU A 83 -6.78 -8.30 -12.23
N GLU A 84 -6.39 -7.76 -13.38
CA GLU A 84 -7.33 -7.27 -14.40
C GLU A 84 -8.19 -8.40 -14.97
N ALA A 85 -7.60 -9.54 -15.31
CA ALA A 85 -8.32 -10.72 -15.81
C ALA A 85 -9.35 -11.26 -14.81
N GLN A 86 -9.08 -11.14 -13.51
CA GLN A 86 -10.03 -11.50 -12.44
C GLN A 86 -11.08 -10.41 -12.16
N GLY A 87 -11.06 -9.30 -12.89
CA GLY A 87 -12.03 -8.21 -12.74
C GLY A 87 -11.76 -7.30 -11.55
N PHE A 88 -10.50 -7.17 -11.13
CA PHE A 88 -10.05 -6.35 -9.99
C PHE A 88 -10.74 -6.67 -8.66
N PRO A 89 -10.62 -7.91 -8.12
CA PRO A 89 -11.32 -8.27 -6.89
C PRO A 89 -10.80 -7.47 -5.68
N VAL A 90 -11.67 -6.65 -5.09
CA VAL A 90 -11.33 -5.84 -3.91
C VAL A 90 -11.02 -6.70 -2.69
N GLY A 91 -11.75 -7.81 -2.52
CA GLY A 91 -11.67 -8.69 -1.35
C GLY A 91 -12.62 -8.26 -0.23
N PRO A 92 -13.28 -9.20 0.44
CA PRO A 92 -14.46 -8.91 1.26
C PRO A 92 -14.18 -8.05 2.51
N GLN A 93 -12.96 -8.07 3.05
CA GLN A 93 -12.59 -7.29 4.24
C GLN A 93 -11.70 -6.09 3.94
N ASN A 94 -11.36 -5.85 2.67
CA ASN A 94 -10.32 -4.88 2.31
C ASN A 94 -10.73 -3.45 2.70
N ASP A 95 -11.97 -3.06 2.42
CA ASP A 95 -12.45 -1.71 2.70
C ASP A 95 -12.60 -1.44 4.20
N GLU A 96 -13.05 -2.43 4.98
CA GLU A 96 -13.13 -2.30 6.45
C GLU A 96 -11.74 -2.16 7.09
N ILE A 97 -10.74 -2.84 6.55
CA ILE A 97 -9.35 -2.70 6.99
C ILE A 97 -8.79 -1.34 6.60
N LEU A 98 -9.08 -0.86 5.39
CA LEU A 98 -8.69 0.49 4.94
C LEU A 98 -9.35 1.58 5.81
N LYS A 99 -10.63 1.45 6.18
CA LYS A 99 -11.31 2.33 7.13
C LYS A 99 -10.62 2.32 8.50
N SER A 100 -10.29 1.13 9.00
CA SER A 100 -9.64 0.97 10.30
C SER A 100 -8.28 1.66 10.35
N VAL A 101 -7.43 1.49 9.33
CA VAL A 101 -6.13 2.17 9.28
C VAL A 101 -6.29 3.67 9.06
N ALA A 102 -7.23 4.12 8.24
CA ALA A 102 -7.48 5.54 8.03
C ALA A 102 -7.82 6.27 9.34
N ALA A 103 -8.65 5.64 10.18
CA ALA A 103 -9.08 6.16 11.48
C ALA A 103 -7.95 6.30 12.52
N THR A 104 -6.84 5.57 12.37
CA THR A 104 -5.67 5.68 13.29
C THR A 104 -4.92 7.00 13.16
N GLY A 105 -5.11 7.74 12.06
CA GLY A 105 -4.31 8.93 11.76
C GLY A 105 -2.88 8.65 11.29
N VAL A 106 -2.48 7.37 11.13
CA VAL A 106 -1.14 6.98 10.67
C VAL A 106 -0.77 7.70 9.37
N ARG A 107 0.50 8.03 9.17
CA ARG A 107 0.95 8.59 7.89
C ARG A 107 0.75 7.56 6.77
N ILE A 108 0.13 7.96 5.66
CA ILE A 108 -0.19 7.07 4.53
C ILE A 108 0.56 7.53 3.28
N ILE A 109 1.31 6.61 2.71
CA ILE A 109 1.98 6.75 1.41
C ILE A 109 1.22 5.93 0.37
N VAL A 110 0.69 6.57 -0.65
CA VAL A 110 0.09 5.90 -1.81
C VAL A 110 1.13 5.62 -2.88
N ALA A 111 1.10 4.42 -3.46
CA ALA A 111 2.13 3.96 -4.40
C ALA A 111 1.68 2.81 -5.33
N TRP A 112 0.44 2.82 -5.79
CA TRP A 112 -0.16 1.75 -6.61
C TRP A 112 0.22 1.74 -8.11
N GLY A 113 0.97 2.70 -8.61
CA GLY A 113 1.39 2.70 -10.02
C GLY A 113 0.22 2.94 -10.99
N ASN A 114 0.38 2.46 -12.23
CA ASN A 114 -0.46 2.89 -13.37
C ASN A 114 -1.75 2.08 -13.56
N ASN A 115 -1.89 0.93 -12.90
CA ASN A 115 -2.91 -0.07 -13.27
C ASN A 115 -4.18 -0.01 -12.40
N ALA A 116 -4.29 0.97 -11.51
CA ALA A 116 -5.48 1.14 -10.68
C ALA A 116 -6.65 1.69 -11.50
N ARG A 117 -7.85 1.13 -11.27
CA ARG A 117 -9.06 1.72 -11.85
C ARG A 117 -9.36 3.05 -11.19
N ALA A 118 -9.80 3.97 -12.02
CA ALA A 118 -10.08 5.32 -11.62
C ALA A 118 -11.19 5.35 -10.54
N GLU A 119 -12.27 4.60 -10.70
CA GLU A 119 -13.36 4.52 -9.71
C GLU A 119 -12.87 4.01 -8.37
N ARG A 120 -11.98 3.01 -8.39
CA ARG A 120 -11.42 2.44 -7.17
C ARG A 120 -10.53 3.41 -6.41
N ILE A 121 -9.76 4.23 -7.12
CA ILE A 121 -8.98 5.30 -6.50
C ILE A 121 -9.92 6.23 -5.73
N ASP A 122 -11.03 6.65 -6.35
CA ASP A 122 -11.97 7.58 -5.74
C ASP A 122 -12.62 6.97 -4.48
N GLU A 123 -13.02 5.69 -4.53
CA GLU A 123 -13.54 4.94 -3.38
C GLU A 123 -12.54 4.90 -2.22
N VAL A 124 -11.28 4.51 -2.49
CA VAL A 124 -10.25 4.41 -1.44
C VAL A 124 -9.90 5.77 -0.87
N MET A 125 -9.84 6.81 -1.71
CA MET A 125 -9.61 8.17 -1.23
C MET A 125 -10.77 8.69 -0.39
N ALA A 126 -12.02 8.32 -0.71
CA ALA A 126 -13.18 8.61 0.13
C ALA A 126 -13.12 7.86 1.47
N ILE A 127 -12.69 6.60 1.48
CA ILE A 127 -12.45 5.82 2.70
C ILE A 127 -11.37 6.47 3.58
N ILE A 128 -10.28 6.94 2.98
CA ILE A 128 -9.18 7.57 3.73
C ILE A 128 -9.61 8.94 4.27
N GLY A 129 -10.38 9.71 3.50
CA GLY A 129 -11.03 10.94 3.95
C GLY A 129 -10.09 12.10 4.30
N ARG A 130 -8.80 12.00 3.97
CA ARG A 130 -7.78 13.02 4.27
C ARG A 130 -6.65 13.04 3.24
N PRO A 131 -5.83 14.10 3.19
CA PRO A 131 -4.66 14.16 2.33
C PRO A 131 -3.69 12.99 2.58
N VAL A 132 -3.09 12.51 1.50
CA VAL A 132 -2.07 11.45 1.50
C VAL A 132 -0.84 11.91 0.75
N GLU A 133 0.27 11.19 0.92
CA GLU A 133 1.53 11.49 0.24
C GLU A 133 1.92 10.37 -0.72
N CYS A 134 2.86 10.64 -1.61
CA CYS A 134 3.43 9.66 -2.53
C CYS A 134 4.95 9.86 -2.64
N LEU A 135 5.62 8.90 -3.28
CA LEU A 135 7.05 8.96 -3.59
C LEU A 135 7.36 9.71 -4.90
N GLY A 136 6.33 10.07 -5.65
CA GLY A 136 6.43 10.71 -6.95
C GLY A 136 5.21 10.38 -7.79
N ILE A 137 5.06 11.11 -8.90
CA ILE A 137 3.86 11.09 -9.73
C ILE A 137 4.22 10.63 -11.15
N ASN A 138 3.47 9.67 -11.69
CA ASN A 138 3.57 9.23 -13.09
C ASN A 138 2.96 10.27 -14.03
N LYS A 139 3.23 10.14 -15.34
CA LYS A 139 2.66 11.04 -16.36
C LYS A 139 1.12 11.06 -16.36
N ASN A 140 0.48 9.96 -15.97
CA ASN A 140 -0.98 9.84 -15.86
C ASN A 140 -1.54 10.34 -14.51
N GLY A 141 -0.73 10.94 -13.64
CA GLY A 141 -1.15 11.42 -12.31
C GLY A 141 -1.15 10.37 -11.21
N SER A 142 -0.99 9.08 -11.52
CA SER A 142 -0.93 8.02 -10.51
C SER A 142 0.35 8.11 -9.66
N PRO A 143 0.32 7.69 -8.39
CA PRO A 143 1.52 7.64 -7.57
C PRO A 143 2.46 6.53 -8.03
N LYS A 144 3.76 6.83 -8.10
CA LYS A 144 4.79 5.88 -8.55
C LYS A 144 4.90 4.69 -7.60
N HIS A 145 5.01 3.49 -8.18
CA HIS A 145 5.29 2.26 -7.44
C HIS A 145 6.73 2.24 -6.90
N PRO A 146 6.99 1.79 -5.67
CA PRO A 146 8.28 2.00 -5.00
C PRO A 146 9.42 1.15 -5.54
N ALA A 147 9.13 -0.05 -6.06
CA ALA A 147 10.13 -1.08 -6.37
C ALA A 147 11.27 -0.64 -7.31
N ARG A 148 11.13 0.44 -8.08
CA ARG A 148 12.18 0.93 -9.00
C ARG A 148 12.65 2.35 -8.69
N LEU A 149 12.27 2.90 -7.55
CA LEU A 149 12.60 4.27 -7.17
C LEU A 149 13.87 4.34 -6.30
N PRO A 150 14.62 5.46 -6.32
CA PRO A 150 15.76 5.65 -5.42
C PRO A 150 15.36 5.62 -3.94
N TYR A 151 16.21 5.11 -3.06
CA TYR A 151 15.92 5.00 -1.62
C TYR A 151 15.96 6.32 -0.85
N ASN A 152 16.50 7.40 -1.43
CA ASN A 152 16.68 8.70 -0.75
C ASN A 152 15.50 9.67 -0.94
N LEU A 153 14.37 9.20 -1.47
CA LEU A 153 13.20 10.04 -1.68
C LEU A 153 12.56 10.46 -0.35
N GLN A 154 11.99 11.66 -0.35
CA GLN A 154 11.11 12.14 0.70
C GLN A 154 9.66 12.10 0.18
N PRO A 155 8.68 11.80 1.05
CA PRO A 155 7.28 11.87 0.66
C PRO A 155 6.90 13.29 0.25
N GLN A 156 6.00 13.40 -0.72
CA GLN A 156 5.40 14.65 -1.15
C GLN A 156 3.87 14.48 -1.22
N ALA A 157 3.12 15.57 -1.06
CA ALA A 157 1.66 15.53 -1.18
C ALA A 157 1.26 14.90 -2.53
N TRP A 158 0.33 13.93 -2.51
CA TRP A 158 -0.27 13.42 -3.73
C TRP A 158 -1.49 14.29 -4.08
N PRO A 159 -1.52 14.96 -5.24
CA PRO A 159 -2.54 15.96 -5.57
C PRO A 159 -3.84 15.30 -6.06
N TYR A 160 -4.49 14.54 -5.18
CA TYR A 160 -5.81 13.98 -5.47
C TYR A 160 -6.85 15.10 -5.58
N GLN A 161 -7.60 15.08 -6.67
CA GLN A 161 -8.77 15.92 -6.88
C GLN A 161 -9.96 14.99 -7.06
N ALA A 162 -10.93 15.08 -6.14
CA ALA A 162 -12.17 14.32 -6.27
C ALA A 162 -12.82 14.69 -7.61
N ARG A 163 -13.24 13.68 -8.37
CA ARG A 163 -14.00 13.92 -9.60
C ARG A 163 -15.34 14.53 -9.23
N ILE A 164 -15.59 15.72 -9.73
CA ILE A 164 -16.94 16.30 -9.73
C ILE A 164 -17.73 15.50 -10.76
N ILE A 165 -18.60 14.61 -10.30
CA ILE A 165 -19.61 14.00 -11.17
C ILE A 165 -20.58 15.13 -11.52
N GLN A 166 -20.46 15.67 -12.73
CA GLN A 166 -21.53 16.47 -13.31
C GLN A 166 -22.69 15.53 -13.57
N GLN A 167 -23.82 15.80 -12.90
CA GLN A 167 -25.10 15.12 -13.13
C GLN A 167 -25.60 15.38 -14.54
#